data_AF-A0A958GS02-F1
#
_entry.id   AF-A0A958GS02-F1
#
_cell.length_a   1.000
_cell.length_b   1.000
_cell.length_c   1.000
_cell.angle_alpha   90.00
_cell.angle_beta   90.00
_cell.angle_gamma   90.00
#
_symmetry.space_group_name_H-M   'P 1'
#
loop_
_entity.id
_entity.type
_entity.pdbx_description
1 polymer ?
#
loop_
_entity_poly.entity_id
_entity_poly.type
_entity_poly.pdbx_seq_one_letter_code
_entity_poly.pdbx_strand_id
1 'polypeptide(L)'
;MAHDISVGTLHPRALVPEHQGMEAATTPRQHGMTVAVEKPGGPGTAQVPIPNSMSIRPYELVTSFQRPQYCVPQPSLDTTQQTLATVLTFAQTVLRDFITACRQGGGCPTTALPSKSPAATSVTPPADSKQEATQSTAVTGGGATTGGEATPGTLPFAEKVRTLLLPNDKGQIYEDQLQYAIVSYQLYQKDVGIEKAFQSAFSAARANGNSIADATQQALQTVVTQGGISDAEAAWVNGLSFRAAQVDSDLGVLGSAGVNPRLGVTSLESALTLAEATLAGIQAGGVEAKPRGLFSPSMSASISEAVETTGAVRIASGSESYQFLWKPESEQDGNLVVLFPPHLTGAIQSAGVYRSDSGSAADLLEAGRFSGDTANGGRAHFRFTKPGAAYAGAKFVIATLEGGERVGFPIQNPGARISR
;
A
#
# COMPACT_ATOMS: atom_id res chain seq x y z
N MET A 1 -46.28 -34.48 17.17
CA MET A 1 -46.57 -33.07 17.51
C MET A 1 -46.17 -32.24 16.31
N ALA A 2 -47.15 -31.88 15.49
CA ALA A 2 -46.95 -31.10 14.27
C ALA A 2 -47.15 -29.62 14.59
N HIS A 3 -46.19 -28.78 14.24
CA HIS A 3 -46.33 -27.33 14.32
C HIS A 3 -46.66 -26.77 12.94
N ASP A 4 -47.87 -26.23 12.88
CA ASP A 4 -48.48 -25.49 11.78
C ASP A 4 -48.00 -24.04 11.87
N ILE A 5 -47.39 -23.50 10.81
CA ILE A 5 -46.99 -22.09 10.71
C ILE A 5 -47.69 -21.48 9.51
N SER A 6 -48.67 -20.64 9.82
CA SER A 6 -49.50 -19.87 8.91
C SER A 6 -48.71 -18.78 8.20
N VAL A 7 -48.89 -18.69 6.87
CA VAL A 7 -48.26 -17.70 5.99
C VAL A 7 -49.22 -16.51 5.81
N GLY A 8 -48.81 -15.33 6.25
CA GLY A 8 -49.59 -14.09 6.14
C GLY A 8 -49.36 -13.37 4.80
N THR A 9 -50.44 -13.21 4.03
CA THR A 9 -50.52 -12.47 2.76
C THR A 9 -50.63 -10.96 3.01
N LEU A 10 -49.74 -10.14 2.43
CA LEU A 10 -49.88 -8.68 2.40
C LEU A 10 -50.22 -8.18 0.99
N HIS A 11 -51.29 -7.40 0.90
CA HIS A 11 -51.81 -6.76 -0.32
C HIS A 11 -51.06 -5.46 -0.68
N PRO A 12 -51.04 -5.06 -1.96
CA PRO A 12 -50.42 -3.82 -2.42
C PRO A 12 -51.36 -2.61 -2.25
N ARG A 13 -50.81 -1.46 -1.85
CA ARG A 13 -51.54 -0.18 -1.79
C ARG A 13 -50.86 0.83 -2.70
N ALA A 14 -51.50 1.11 -3.83
CA ALA A 14 -51.22 2.27 -4.68
C ALA A 14 -51.85 3.52 -4.07
N LEU A 15 -51.26 4.70 -4.32
CA LEU A 15 -51.95 5.97 -4.58
C LEU A 15 -50.93 7.07 -4.98
N VAL A 16 -51.18 7.66 -6.15
CA VAL A 16 -50.61 8.89 -6.73
C VAL A 16 -51.51 10.08 -6.29
N PRO A 17 -50.98 11.30 -6.14
CA PRO A 17 -51.30 12.39 -7.10
C PRO A 17 -50.08 13.28 -7.41
N GLU A 18 -49.77 13.59 -8.68
CA GLU A 18 -50.17 14.81 -9.42
C GLU A 18 -50.19 16.11 -8.61
N HIS A 19 -49.26 17.03 -8.93
CA HIS A 19 -49.53 18.47 -8.88
C HIS A 19 -48.74 19.24 -9.95
N GLN A 20 -49.50 20.03 -10.70
CA GLN A 20 -49.13 20.91 -11.80
C GLN A 20 -48.43 22.19 -11.33
N GLY A 21 -47.55 22.70 -12.21
CA GLY A 21 -47.57 24.09 -12.67
C GLY A 21 -46.98 25.19 -11.78
N MET A 22 -45.93 25.87 -12.26
CA MET A 22 -45.92 27.33 -12.39
C MET A 22 -44.74 27.78 -13.27
N GLU A 23 -45.08 28.37 -14.41
CA GLU A 23 -44.23 29.25 -15.20
C GLU A 23 -44.06 30.60 -14.47
N ALA A 24 -42.88 31.21 -14.57
CA ALA A 24 -42.76 32.67 -14.67
C ALA A 24 -41.39 33.05 -15.24
N ALA A 25 -41.44 33.69 -16.40
CA ALA A 25 -40.33 34.38 -17.04
C ALA A 25 -40.01 35.71 -16.32
N THR A 26 -38.72 36.08 -16.25
CA THR A 26 -38.30 37.49 -16.34
C THR A 26 -36.80 37.59 -16.63
N THR A 27 -36.47 38.27 -17.72
CA THR A 27 -35.16 38.90 -18.04
C THR A 27 -35.47 40.35 -18.43
N PRO A 28 -34.52 41.28 -18.64
CA PRO A 28 -33.20 41.51 -18.04
C PRO A 28 -33.13 42.91 -17.39
N ARG A 29 -32.06 43.23 -16.65
CA ARG A 29 -31.70 44.64 -16.35
C ARG A 29 -30.24 44.91 -16.73
N GLN A 30 -30.08 45.59 -17.86
CA GLN A 30 -28.84 46.27 -18.26
C GLN A 30 -28.66 47.53 -17.42
N HIS A 31 -27.52 47.70 -16.77
CA HIS A 31 -26.99 49.02 -16.42
C HIS A 31 -25.53 49.10 -16.84
N GLY A 32 -25.30 49.93 -17.86
CA GLY A 32 -23.98 50.43 -18.19
C GLY A 32 -23.58 51.53 -17.23
N MET A 33 -22.31 51.56 -16.86
CA MET A 33 -21.64 52.74 -16.34
C MET A 33 -20.27 52.83 -17.01
N THR A 34 -20.22 53.65 -18.05
CA THR A 34 -19.02 54.32 -18.56
C THR A 34 -18.65 55.44 -17.60
N VAL A 35 -17.41 55.46 -17.10
CA VAL A 35 -16.76 56.68 -16.60
C VAL A 35 -15.36 56.78 -17.22
N ALA A 36 -15.13 57.94 -17.82
CA ALA A 36 -13.92 58.39 -18.51
C ALA A 36 -12.74 58.54 -17.54
N VAL A 37 -11.53 58.12 -17.94
CA VAL A 37 -10.41 58.97 -18.41
C VAL A 37 -10.10 60.15 -17.49
N GLU A 38 -9.01 60.04 -16.73
CA GLU A 38 -8.10 61.16 -16.47
C GLU A 38 -6.68 60.66 -16.12
N LYS A 39 -5.72 61.10 -16.93
CA LYS A 39 -4.26 61.16 -16.75
C LYS A 39 -3.88 62.52 -17.39
N PRO A 40 -2.75 63.21 -17.12
CA PRO A 40 -1.60 62.84 -16.27
C PRO A 40 -1.09 63.99 -15.35
N GLY A 41 -0.24 63.66 -14.36
CA GLY A 41 0.56 64.63 -13.61
C GLY A 41 1.87 64.00 -13.17
N GLY A 42 2.99 64.57 -13.62
CA GLY A 42 4.36 64.09 -13.41
C GLY A 42 4.99 64.49 -12.06
N PRO A 43 6.32 64.66 -11.99
CA PRO A 43 7.18 63.83 -11.14
C PRO A 43 7.57 64.52 -9.82
N GLY A 44 7.67 63.73 -8.75
CA GLY A 44 8.19 64.15 -7.45
C GLY A 44 9.25 63.20 -6.95
N THR A 45 10.51 63.57 -7.14
CA THR A 45 11.68 62.99 -6.47
C THR A 45 11.66 63.34 -4.98
N ALA A 46 11.62 62.34 -4.11
CA ALA A 46 11.94 62.49 -2.70
C ALA A 46 12.84 61.33 -2.25
N GLN A 47 14.12 61.64 -2.02
CA GLN A 47 15.08 60.79 -1.33
C GLN A 47 14.65 60.61 0.12
N VAL A 48 14.48 59.36 0.55
CA VAL A 48 14.27 59.00 1.96
C VAL A 48 15.63 58.57 2.54
N PRO A 49 16.01 59.02 3.75
CA PRO A 49 17.28 58.64 4.37
C PRO A 49 17.22 57.19 4.87
N ILE A 50 18.29 56.44 4.65
CA ILE A 50 18.54 55.11 5.21
C ILE A 50 19.03 55.28 6.65
N PRO A 51 18.36 54.77 7.69
CA PRO A 51 18.97 54.64 9.00
C PRO A 51 19.69 53.29 9.12
N ASN A 52 20.98 53.42 9.39
CA ASN A 52 21.91 52.54 10.08
C ASN A 52 21.45 51.13 10.51
N SER A 53 22.25 50.17 10.04
CA SER A 53 22.56 48.86 10.61
C SER A 53 22.28 48.68 12.11
N MET A 54 21.28 47.86 12.44
CA MET A 54 21.25 47.13 13.71
C MET A 54 21.76 45.71 13.48
N SER A 55 22.90 45.43 14.10
CA SER A 55 23.45 44.09 14.29
C SER A 55 22.54 43.32 15.24
N ILE A 56 21.79 42.35 14.70
CA ILE A 56 21.00 41.40 15.49
C ILE A 56 21.87 40.15 15.69
N ARG A 57 22.24 39.92 16.95
CA ARG A 57 22.85 38.67 17.42
C ARG A 57 21.80 37.55 17.31
N PRO A 58 22.12 36.38 16.74
CA PRO A 58 21.23 35.23 16.85
C PRO A 58 21.33 34.68 18.27
N TYR A 59 20.22 34.79 19.01
CA TYR A 59 20.01 34.02 20.23
C TYR A 59 19.85 32.55 19.86
N GLU A 60 20.63 31.72 20.53
CA GLU A 60 20.37 30.31 20.74
C GLU A 60 18.97 30.14 21.36
N LEU A 61 18.10 29.37 20.72
CA LEU A 61 16.99 28.73 21.39
C LEU A 61 16.67 27.40 20.71
N VAL A 62 17.04 26.36 21.46
CA VAL A 62 16.83 24.95 21.27
C VAL A 62 15.37 24.62 20.95
N THR A 63 15.13 23.85 19.89
CA THR A 63 14.13 22.78 19.95
C THR A 63 14.74 21.52 19.37
N SER A 64 15.04 20.58 20.27
CA SER A 64 15.43 19.21 19.98
C SER A 64 14.26 18.48 19.32
N PHE A 65 14.24 18.41 18.00
CA PHE A 65 13.50 17.36 17.30
C PHE A 65 14.37 16.10 17.25
N GLN A 66 14.39 15.36 18.36
CA GLN A 66 14.73 13.94 18.30
C GLN A 66 13.60 13.25 17.52
N ARG A 67 13.88 12.93 16.26
CA ARG A 67 13.09 11.92 15.54
C ARG A 67 13.15 10.63 16.37
N PRO A 68 12.05 9.87 16.52
CA PRO A 68 12.18 8.48 16.93
C PRO A 68 13.01 7.78 15.86
N GLN A 69 14.29 7.58 16.14
CA GLN A 69 15.12 6.66 15.39
C GLN A 69 14.50 5.28 15.62
N TYR A 70 13.83 4.76 14.61
CA TYR A 70 13.69 3.32 14.47
C TYR A 70 15.10 2.78 14.27
N CYS A 71 15.80 2.52 15.37
CA CYS A 71 16.86 1.55 15.38
C CYS A 71 16.20 0.20 15.17
N VAL A 72 15.99 -0.18 13.91
CA VAL A 72 16.18 -1.58 13.57
C VAL A 72 17.64 -1.83 13.95
N PRO A 73 17.95 -2.64 14.98
CA PRO A 73 19.34 -2.95 15.26
C PRO A 73 19.91 -3.51 13.96
N GLN A 74 20.88 -2.79 13.38
CA GLN A 74 21.69 -3.35 12.31
C GLN A 74 22.20 -4.67 12.86
N PRO A 75 21.91 -5.82 12.22
CA PRO A 75 22.43 -7.09 12.68
C PRO A 75 23.94 -6.91 12.79
N SER A 76 24.49 -7.24 13.96
CA SER A 76 25.95 -7.21 14.11
C SER A 76 26.56 -8.04 12.99
N LEU A 77 27.79 -7.71 12.58
CA LEU A 77 28.51 -8.50 11.59
C LEU A 77 28.45 -10.01 11.93
N ASP A 78 28.46 -10.35 13.21
CA ASP A 78 28.29 -11.70 13.74
C ASP A 78 26.90 -12.30 13.46
N THR A 79 25.82 -11.53 13.59
CA THR A 79 24.45 -11.98 13.31
C THR A 79 24.27 -12.25 11.81
N THR A 80 24.83 -11.38 10.97
CA THR A 80 24.84 -11.55 9.51
C THR A 80 25.67 -12.76 9.10
N GLN A 81 26.83 -12.97 9.72
CA GLN A 81 27.68 -14.14 9.48
C GLN A 81 27.02 -15.44 9.96
N GLN A 82 26.34 -15.45 11.10
CA GLN A 82 25.59 -16.60 11.59
C GLN A 82 24.41 -16.96 10.69
N THR A 83 23.68 -15.94 10.20
CA THR A 83 22.57 -16.14 9.26
C THR A 83 23.07 -16.70 7.94
N LEU A 84 24.14 -16.12 7.39
CA LEU A 84 24.78 -16.61 6.17
C LEU A 84 25.28 -18.04 6.35
N ALA A 85 25.95 -18.36 7.47
CA ALA A 85 26.41 -19.71 7.77
C ALA A 85 25.27 -20.72 7.88
N THR A 86 24.12 -20.32 8.45
CA THR A 86 22.93 -21.17 8.58
C THR A 86 22.33 -21.46 7.20
N VAL A 87 22.15 -20.44 6.36
CA VAL A 87 21.65 -20.58 4.99
C VAL A 87 22.60 -21.44 4.14
N LEU A 88 23.91 -21.22 4.26
CA LEU A 88 24.91 -22.01 3.53
C LEU A 88 24.89 -23.48 3.98
N THR A 89 24.76 -23.73 5.28
CA THR A 89 24.70 -25.10 5.84
C THR A 89 23.45 -25.83 5.37
N PHE A 90 22.30 -25.14 5.32
CA PHE A 90 21.06 -25.70 4.80
C PHE A 90 21.20 -26.05 3.31
N ALA A 91 21.68 -25.11 2.49
CA ALA A 91 21.90 -25.33 1.06
C ALA A 91 22.88 -26.49 0.78
N GLN A 92 23.97 -26.58 1.55
CA GLN A 92 24.91 -27.69 1.48
C GLN A 92 24.30 -29.03 1.87
N THR A 93 23.41 -29.06 2.86
CA THR A 93 22.71 -30.27 3.28
C THR A 93 21.76 -30.75 2.18
N VAL A 94 20.93 -29.86 1.64
CA VAL A 94 20.03 -30.16 0.52
C VAL A 94 20.80 -30.70 -0.69
N LEU A 95 21.92 -30.06 -1.05
CA LEU A 95 22.76 -30.51 -2.16
C LEU A 95 23.40 -31.88 -1.89
N ARG A 96 23.87 -32.13 -0.67
CA ARG A 96 24.45 -33.43 -0.28
C ARG A 96 23.43 -34.55 -0.36
N ASP A 97 22.22 -34.31 0.13
CA ASP A 97 21.14 -35.29 0.12
C ASP A 97 20.71 -35.60 -1.32
N PHE A 98 20.61 -34.56 -2.17
CA PHE A 98 20.36 -34.73 -3.60
C PHE A 98 21.43 -35.59 -4.29
N ILE A 99 22.71 -35.27 -4.07
CA ILE A 99 23.83 -36.04 -4.65
C ILE A 99 23.82 -37.49 -4.14
N THR A 100 23.50 -37.71 -2.86
CA THR A 100 23.42 -39.04 -2.25
C THR A 100 22.29 -39.86 -2.87
N ALA A 101 21.11 -39.27 -3.05
CA ALA A 101 19.98 -39.89 -3.73
C ALA A 101 20.32 -40.30 -5.17
N CYS A 102 20.99 -39.42 -5.93
CA CYS A 102 21.44 -39.71 -7.29
C CYS A 102 22.46 -40.86 -7.36
N ARG A 103 23.34 -41.00 -6.36
CA ARG A 103 24.39 -42.04 -6.34
C ARG A 103 23.89 -43.43 -5.98
N GLN A 104 22.78 -43.56 -5.26
CA GLN A 104 22.24 -44.86 -4.83
C GLN A 104 21.48 -45.63 -5.93
N GLY A 105 21.56 -45.19 -7.20
CA GLY A 105 21.25 -46.04 -8.36
C GLY A 105 19.78 -46.10 -8.80
N GLY A 106 18.92 -45.19 -8.34
CA GLY A 106 17.49 -45.17 -8.69
C GLY A 106 17.05 -44.16 -9.75
N GLY A 107 17.99 -43.45 -10.41
CA GLY A 107 17.68 -42.30 -11.26
C GLY A 107 17.48 -41.02 -10.44
N CYS A 108 17.72 -39.84 -11.05
CA CYS A 108 17.46 -38.56 -10.38
C CYS A 108 15.99 -38.54 -9.94
N PRO A 109 15.68 -38.26 -8.66
CA PRO A 109 14.31 -38.14 -8.22
C PRO A 109 13.64 -37.03 -9.04
N THR A 110 12.67 -37.40 -9.88
CA THR A 110 11.78 -36.46 -10.59
C THR A 110 10.69 -35.91 -9.67
N THR A 111 10.68 -36.30 -8.41
CA THR A 111 9.70 -35.90 -7.39
C THR A 111 10.34 -34.96 -6.37
N ALA A 112 9.56 -33.93 -5.98
CA ALA A 112 9.98 -32.78 -5.19
C ALA A 112 10.76 -33.11 -3.89
N LEU A 113 11.69 -32.21 -3.57
CA LEU A 113 12.53 -32.19 -2.36
C LEU A 113 11.74 -32.45 -1.06
N PRO A 114 12.31 -33.15 -0.06
CA PRO A 114 11.66 -33.36 1.23
C PRO A 114 11.49 -32.03 2.00
N SER A 115 10.25 -31.73 2.41
CA SER A 115 9.85 -30.46 3.06
C SER A 115 10.17 -30.37 4.56
N LYS A 116 11.10 -31.18 5.09
CA LYS A 116 11.32 -31.24 6.54
C LYS A 116 12.40 -30.25 6.98
N SER A 117 11.96 -29.07 7.39
CA SER A 117 12.80 -28.05 8.03
C SER A 117 13.36 -28.58 9.36
N PRO A 118 14.67 -28.42 9.67
CA PRO A 118 15.20 -28.81 10.97
C PRO A 118 14.75 -27.80 12.04
N ALA A 119 14.31 -28.33 13.19
CA ALA A 119 14.00 -27.52 14.36
C ALA A 119 15.23 -26.72 14.82
N ALA A 120 15.04 -25.44 15.13
CA ALA A 120 16.08 -24.56 15.62
C ALA A 120 16.63 -25.05 16.97
N THR A 121 17.88 -25.52 16.99
CA THR A 121 18.60 -25.83 18.22
C THR A 121 19.10 -24.51 18.81
N SER A 122 18.63 -24.15 20.01
CA SER A 122 19.12 -22.99 20.76
C SER A 122 20.60 -23.19 21.12
N VAL A 123 21.48 -22.33 20.59
CA VAL A 123 22.90 -22.29 20.97
C VAL A 123 23.06 -21.34 22.15
N THR A 124 23.39 -21.90 23.32
CA THR A 124 23.80 -21.13 24.50
C THR A 124 25.24 -20.62 24.29
N PRO A 125 25.54 -19.33 24.52
CA PRO A 125 26.90 -18.82 24.40
C PRO A 125 27.81 -19.35 25.53
N PRO A 126 29.13 -19.48 25.31
CA PRO A 126 30.04 -20.03 26.29
C PRO A 126 30.30 -19.02 27.43
N ALA A 127 30.12 -19.48 28.66
CA ALA A 127 30.56 -18.77 29.86
C ALA A 127 32.04 -19.10 30.13
N ASP A 128 32.88 -18.07 30.19
CA ASP A 128 34.20 -18.14 30.81
C ASP A 128 34.04 -18.36 32.32
N SER A 129 34.62 -19.45 32.86
CA SER A 129 35.46 -19.47 34.08
C SER A 129 35.70 -20.89 34.61
N LYS A 130 37.00 -21.19 34.76
CA LYS A 130 37.71 -22.04 35.75
C LYS A 130 37.01 -23.24 36.41
N GLN A 131 37.72 -24.37 36.31
CA GLN A 131 37.55 -25.66 36.98
C GLN A 131 37.32 -25.60 38.50
N GLU A 132 36.42 -26.44 39.00
CA GLU A 132 36.73 -27.43 40.03
C GLU A 132 35.74 -28.61 39.98
N ALA A 133 36.25 -29.81 40.23
CA ALA A 133 35.57 -31.09 39.99
C ALA A 133 34.78 -31.58 41.21
N THR A 134 33.60 -32.17 41.01
CA THR A 134 33.11 -33.29 41.85
C THR A 134 32.09 -34.15 41.11
N GLN A 135 32.14 -35.46 41.35
CA GLN A 135 31.40 -36.56 40.73
C GLN A 135 29.94 -36.73 41.24
N SER A 136 29.16 -37.49 40.44
CA SER A 136 27.97 -38.30 40.82
C SER A 136 26.67 -37.52 41.08
N THR A 137 25.45 -37.92 40.69
CA THR A 137 24.85 -39.24 40.46
C THR A 137 23.59 -39.06 39.59
N ALA A 138 23.20 -40.09 38.84
CA ALA A 138 21.95 -40.14 38.08
C ALA A 138 20.70 -40.08 38.99
N VAL A 139 19.71 -39.26 38.61
CA VAL A 139 18.33 -39.34 39.11
C VAL A 139 17.37 -39.16 37.93
N THR A 140 16.65 -40.23 37.65
CA THR A 140 15.43 -40.27 36.82
C THR A 140 14.30 -39.60 37.60
N GLY A 141 13.73 -38.52 37.07
CA GLY A 141 12.60 -37.83 37.69
C GLY A 141 11.70 -37.19 36.64
N GLY A 142 10.48 -37.72 36.51
CA GLY A 142 9.43 -37.19 35.64
C GLY A 142 9.01 -35.78 36.05
N GLY A 143 9.22 -34.83 35.15
CA GLY A 143 8.75 -33.45 35.30
C GLY A 143 7.33 -33.32 34.78
N ALA A 144 6.39 -33.12 35.70
CA ALA A 144 5.06 -32.61 35.40
C ALA A 144 5.19 -31.25 34.71
N THR A 145 4.64 -31.16 33.50
CA THR A 145 4.58 -29.91 32.72
C THR A 145 3.59 -28.99 33.39
N THR A 146 4.08 -28.05 34.21
CA THR A 146 3.29 -26.93 34.70
C THR A 146 2.87 -26.09 33.51
N GLY A 147 1.55 -26.03 33.25
CA GLY A 147 0.95 -25.21 32.21
C GLY A 147 1.23 -23.73 32.48
N GLY A 148 2.28 -23.21 31.84
CA GLY A 148 2.49 -21.78 31.72
C GLY A 148 1.38 -21.21 30.85
N GLU A 149 0.68 -20.21 31.38
CA GLU A 149 -0.31 -19.42 30.66
C GLU A 149 0.37 -18.82 29.42
N ALA A 150 -0.02 -19.29 28.24
CA ALA A 150 0.62 -18.90 26.99
C ALA A 150 0.36 -17.41 26.74
N THR A 151 1.42 -16.60 26.85
CA THR A 151 1.38 -15.19 26.49
C THR A 151 0.88 -15.05 25.04
N PRO A 152 -0.03 -14.09 24.75
CA PRO A 152 -0.31 -13.63 23.38
C PRO A 152 0.96 -13.64 22.50
N GLY A 153 0.92 -14.25 21.30
CA GLY A 153 2.07 -14.26 20.37
C GLY A 153 2.88 -15.56 20.26
N THR A 154 2.45 -16.66 20.90
CA THR A 154 3.31 -17.85 21.09
C THR A 154 3.28 -18.90 19.97
N LEU A 155 2.31 -18.85 19.04
CA LEU A 155 2.23 -19.84 17.97
C LEU A 155 3.31 -19.57 16.90
N PRO A 156 4.08 -20.59 16.48
CA PRO A 156 4.98 -20.47 15.33
C PRO A 156 4.24 -20.00 14.08
N PHE A 157 4.94 -19.30 13.19
CA PHE A 157 4.39 -18.76 11.94
C PHE A 157 3.53 -19.76 11.18
N ALA A 158 4.11 -20.92 10.84
CA ALA A 158 3.40 -21.93 10.04
C ALA A 158 2.18 -22.50 10.78
N GLU A 159 2.20 -22.63 12.10
CA GLU A 159 1.05 -23.12 12.87
C GLU A 159 -0.09 -22.09 12.86
N LYS A 160 0.23 -20.83 13.19
CA LYS A 160 -0.75 -19.74 13.20
C LYS A 160 -1.37 -19.51 11.82
N VAL A 161 -0.55 -19.40 10.78
CA VAL A 161 -1.01 -19.12 9.41
C VAL A 161 -1.88 -20.27 8.88
N ARG A 162 -1.57 -21.54 9.20
CA ARG A 162 -2.42 -22.69 8.82
C ARG A 162 -3.84 -22.58 9.39
N THR A 163 -4.04 -21.98 10.56
CA THR A 163 -5.39 -21.82 11.14
C THR A 163 -6.31 -20.88 10.35
N LEU A 164 -5.74 -20.06 9.47
CA LEU A 164 -6.45 -19.00 8.73
C LEU A 164 -6.63 -19.34 7.25
N LEU A 165 -5.88 -20.30 6.73
CA LEU A 165 -5.90 -20.68 5.33
C LEU A 165 -6.93 -21.78 5.08
N LEU A 166 -7.62 -21.67 3.95
CA LEU A 166 -8.59 -22.65 3.48
C LEU A 166 -8.12 -23.18 2.12
N PRO A 167 -7.28 -24.24 2.10
CA PRO A 167 -6.85 -24.85 0.86
C PRO A 167 -8.05 -25.38 0.07
N ASN A 168 -7.98 -25.30 -1.25
CA ASN A 168 -8.98 -25.92 -2.13
C ASN A 168 -8.86 -27.46 -2.11
N ASP A 169 -9.73 -28.14 -2.89
CA ASP A 169 -9.74 -29.61 -2.99
C ASP A 169 -8.42 -30.22 -3.48
N LYS A 170 -7.51 -29.41 -4.03
CA LYS A 170 -6.17 -29.80 -4.47
C LYS A 170 -5.08 -29.50 -3.43
N GLY A 171 -5.45 -29.04 -2.24
CA GLY A 171 -4.52 -28.63 -1.19
C GLY A 171 -3.74 -27.35 -1.51
N GLN A 172 -4.27 -26.52 -2.41
CA GLN A 172 -3.62 -25.29 -2.87
C GLN A 172 -4.28 -24.06 -2.25
N ILE A 173 -3.50 -23.00 -2.07
CA ILE A 173 -3.98 -21.70 -1.57
C ILE A 173 -3.75 -20.60 -2.60
N TYR A 174 -4.46 -19.50 -2.43
CA TYR A 174 -4.28 -18.28 -3.21
C TYR A 174 -3.38 -17.28 -2.49
N GLU A 175 -2.64 -16.46 -3.24
CA GLU A 175 -1.69 -15.51 -2.65
C GLU A 175 -2.37 -14.42 -1.81
N ASP A 176 -3.58 -13.99 -2.18
CA ASP A 176 -4.37 -13.03 -1.40
C ASP A 176 -4.81 -13.61 -0.05
N GLN A 177 -5.17 -14.90 0.00
CA GLN A 177 -5.40 -15.63 1.26
C GLN A 177 -4.14 -15.69 2.12
N LEU A 178 -2.99 -15.94 1.49
CA LEU A 178 -1.70 -15.97 2.17
C LEU A 178 -1.33 -14.58 2.71
N GLN A 179 -1.55 -13.52 1.94
CA GLN A 179 -1.35 -12.14 2.39
C GLN A 179 -2.19 -11.83 3.63
N TYR A 180 -3.50 -12.11 3.60
CA TYR A 180 -4.40 -11.95 4.75
C TYR A 180 -3.87 -12.68 5.99
N ALA A 181 -3.48 -13.94 5.84
CA ALA A 181 -3.01 -14.76 6.96
C ALA A 181 -1.68 -14.25 7.53
N ILE A 182 -0.78 -13.73 6.68
CA ILE A 182 0.48 -13.10 7.12
C ILE A 182 0.19 -11.79 7.86
N VAL A 183 -0.73 -10.94 7.38
CA VAL A 183 -1.15 -9.72 8.12
C VAL A 183 -1.67 -10.09 9.51
N SER A 184 -2.58 -11.07 9.58
CA SER A 184 -3.12 -11.55 10.86
C SER A 184 -2.00 -12.05 11.79
N TYR A 185 -1.00 -12.76 11.26
CA TYR A 185 0.16 -13.19 12.05
C TYR A 185 1.00 -12.02 12.57
N GLN A 186 1.30 -11.02 11.73
CA GLN A 186 2.07 -9.85 12.16
C GLN A 186 1.36 -9.08 13.28
N LEU A 187 0.04 -8.90 13.15
CA LEU A 187 -0.77 -8.27 14.20
C LEU A 187 -0.89 -9.15 15.45
N TYR A 188 -1.00 -10.46 15.30
CA TYR A 188 -0.99 -11.44 16.41
C TYR A 188 0.29 -11.36 17.24
N GLN A 189 1.44 -11.24 16.58
CA GLN A 189 2.75 -11.08 17.24
C GLN A 189 2.86 -9.75 18.00
N LYS A 190 2.15 -8.72 17.55
CA LYS A 190 2.11 -7.42 18.23
C LYS A 190 1.16 -7.43 19.42
N ASP A 191 -0.10 -7.79 19.17
CA ASP A 191 -1.18 -7.77 20.16
C ASP A 191 -2.38 -8.58 19.65
N VAL A 192 -2.84 -9.56 20.44
CA VAL A 192 -3.97 -10.43 20.08
C VAL A 192 -5.30 -9.66 19.96
N GLY A 193 -5.49 -8.57 20.70
CA GLY A 193 -6.64 -7.69 20.56
C GLY A 193 -6.66 -6.95 19.21
N ILE A 194 -5.50 -6.47 18.76
CA ILE A 194 -5.33 -5.85 17.44
C ILE A 194 -5.64 -6.86 16.32
N GLU A 195 -5.14 -8.10 16.43
CA GLU A 195 -5.47 -9.16 15.47
C GLU A 195 -6.98 -9.41 15.42
N LYS A 196 -7.64 -9.55 16.57
CA LYS A 196 -9.09 -9.79 16.62
C LYS A 196 -9.88 -8.64 15.98
N ALA A 197 -9.47 -7.40 16.22
CA ALA A 197 -10.06 -6.22 15.59
C ALA A 197 -9.90 -6.28 14.06
N PHE A 198 -8.71 -6.66 13.58
CA PHE A 198 -8.44 -6.88 12.15
C PHE A 198 -9.34 -7.96 11.55
N GLN A 199 -9.43 -9.14 12.16
CA GLN A 199 -10.25 -10.26 11.65
C GLN A 199 -11.75 -9.91 11.60
N SER A 200 -12.24 -9.17 12.60
CA SER A 200 -13.61 -8.66 12.63
C SER A 200 -13.87 -7.69 11.48
N ALA A 201 -12.97 -6.70 11.29
CA ALA A 201 -13.07 -5.73 10.20
C ALA A 201 -12.95 -6.39 8.81
N PHE A 202 -12.07 -7.38 8.67
CA PHE A 202 -11.92 -8.16 7.44
C PHE A 202 -13.21 -8.92 7.10
N SER A 203 -13.82 -9.59 8.09
CA SER A 203 -15.07 -10.31 7.91
C SER A 203 -16.21 -9.37 7.48
N ALA A 204 -16.30 -8.18 8.08
CA ALA A 204 -17.26 -7.15 7.69
C ALA A 204 -17.03 -6.65 6.25
N ALA A 205 -15.77 -6.40 5.86
CA ALA A 205 -15.42 -6.00 4.50
C ALA A 205 -15.76 -7.09 3.46
N ARG A 206 -15.51 -8.36 3.79
CA ARG A 206 -15.89 -9.51 2.94
C ARG A 206 -17.40 -9.64 2.81
N ALA A 207 -18.17 -9.40 3.87
CA ALA A 207 -19.63 -9.40 3.83
C ALA A 207 -20.21 -8.32 2.89
N ASN A 208 -19.46 -7.23 2.66
CA ASN A 208 -19.81 -6.17 1.70
C ASN A 208 -19.41 -6.49 0.24
N GLY A 209 -18.86 -7.69 -0.02
CA GLY A 209 -18.50 -8.14 -1.37
C GLY A 209 -17.09 -7.76 -1.83
N ASN A 210 -16.25 -7.20 -0.96
CA ASN A 210 -14.87 -6.85 -1.32
C ASN A 210 -14.03 -8.09 -1.61
N SER A 211 -13.04 -7.97 -2.50
CA SER A 211 -12.01 -9.01 -2.71
C SER A 211 -11.21 -9.27 -1.42
N ILE A 212 -10.45 -10.38 -1.33
CA ILE A 212 -9.64 -10.66 -0.12
C ILE A 212 -8.58 -9.58 0.08
N ALA A 213 -7.94 -9.13 -0.99
CA ALA A 213 -6.92 -8.09 -0.92
C ALA A 213 -7.50 -6.74 -0.51
N ASP A 214 -8.62 -6.31 -1.10
CA ASP A 214 -9.28 -5.05 -0.72
C ASP A 214 -9.86 -5.12 0.71
N ALA A 215 -10.40 -6.28 1.11
CA ALA A 215 -10.86 -6.50 2.48
C ALA A 215 -9.72 -6.44 3.49
N THR A 216 -8.53 -6.94 3.13
CA THR A 216 -7.32 -6.88 3.98
C THR A 216 -6.88 -5.44 4.20
N GLN A 217 -6.84 -4.64 3.13
CA GLN A 217 -6.50 -3.23 3.18
C GLN A 217 -7.51 -2.42 3.99
N GLN A 218 -8.81 -2.60 3.74
CA GLN A 218 -9.87 -1.94 4.51
C GLN A 218 -9.85 -2.33 5.99
N ALA A 219 -9.53 -3.58 6.30
CA ALA A 219 -9.40 -4.06 7.68
C ALA A 219 -8.21 -3.40 8.40
N LEU A 220 -7.05 -3.31 7.74
CA LEU A 220 -5.91 -2.56 8.27
C LEU A 220 -6.26 -1.09 8.53
N GLN A 221 -6.95 -0.43 7.59
CA GLN A 221 -7.38 0.95 7.77
C GLN A 221 -8.32 1.10 8.98
N THR A 222 -9.21 0.13 9.19
CA THR A 222 -10.11 0.13 10.35
C THR A 222 -9.34 0.04 11.66
N VAL A 223 -8.30 -0.82 11.73
CA VAL A 223 -7.44 -0.94 12.91
C VAL A 223 -6.65 0.35 13.17
N VAL A 224 -6.19 1.03 12.12
CA VAL A 224 -5.55 2.35 12.23
C VAL A 224 -6.52 3.38 12.80
N THR A 225 -7.74 3.47 12.27
CA THR A 225 -8.76 4.42 12.76
C THR A 225 -9.16 4.15 14.21
N GLN A 226 -9.10 2.90 14.66
CA GLN A 226 -9.32 2.51 16.07
C GLN A 226 -8.12 2.80 16.98
N GLY A 227 -7.00 3.28 16.44
CA GLY A 227 -5.78 3.56 17.18
C GLY A 227 -4.98 2.32 17.57
N GLY A 228 -5.23 1.17 16.95
CA GLY A 228 -4.49 -0.06 17.23
C GLY A 228 -3.06 -0.01 16.70
N ILE A 229 -2.86 0.54 15.50
CA ILE A 229 -1.56 0.75 14.86
C ILE A 229 -1.52 2.11 14.15
N SER A 230 -0.34 2.63 13.86
CA SER A 230 -0.19 3.85 13.06
C SER A 230 -0.37 3.58 11.56
N ASP A 231 -0.65 4.61 10.76
CA ASP A 231 -0.70 4.52 9.29
C ASP A 231 0.59 3.93 8.71
N ALA A 232 1.75 4.39 9.19
CA ALA A 232 3.06 3.93 8.72
C ALA A 232 3.28 2.45 9.02
N GLU A 233 2.85 2.00 10.20
CA GLU A 233 2.95 0.60 10.59
C GLU A 233 2.02 -0.29 9.77
N ALA A 234 0.78 0.15 9.54
CA ALA A 234 -0.16 -0.57 8.70
C ALA A 234 0.34 -0.68 7.25
N ALA A 235 0.91 0.39 6.71
CA ALA A 235 1.51 0.38 5.38
C ALA A 235 2.71 -0.58 5.31
N TRP A 236 3.54 -0.62 6.36
CA TRP A 236 4.64 -1.59 6.46
C TRP A 236 4.14 -3.03 6.52
N VAL A 237 3.15 -3.34 7.37
CA VAL A 237 2.55 -4.68 7.47
C VAL A 237 1.92 -5.11 6.15
N ASN A 238 1.22 -4.21 5.46
CA ASN A 238 0.64 -4.45 4.13
C ASN A 238 1.73 -4.77 3.09
N GLY A 239 2.81 -3.99 3.08
CA GLY A 239 3.93 -4.19 2.16
C GLY A 239 4.72 -5.48 2.39
N LEU A 240 5.03 -5.76 3.66
CA LEU A 240 5.74 -6.97 4.08
C LEU A 240 4.92 -8.24 3.80
N SER A 241 3.62 -8.22 4.13
CA SER A 241 2.73 -9.36 3.86
C SER A 241 2.54 -9.58 2.36
N PHE A 242 2.40 -8.51 1.57
CA PHE A 242 2.33 -8.59 0.12
C PHE A 242 3.57 -9.28 -0.44
N ARG A 243 4.77 -8.82 -0.05
CA ARG A 243 6.04 -9.40 -0.51
C ARG A 243 6.17 -10.88 -0.12
N ALA A 244 5.83 -11.22 1.10
CA ALA A 244 5.90 -12.60 1.59
C ALA A 244 4.84 -13.53 0.98
N ALA A 245 3.75 -12.97 0.46
CA ALA A 245 2.69 -13.73 -0.20
C ALA A 245 2.96 -14.02 -1.69
N GLN A 246 3.95 -13.37 -2.30
CA GLN A 246 4.39 -13.63 -3.69
C GLN A 246 5.13 -14.95 -3.76
N VAL A 247 4.39 -16.04 -3.89
CA VAL A 247 4.92 -17.42 -3.89
C VAL A 247 5.16 -17.92 -5.31
N ASP A 248 4.70 -17.20 -6.32
CA ASP A 248 5.07 -17.42 -7.70
C ASP A 248 6.19 -16.49 -8.19
N SER A 249 6.63 -16.68 -9.43
CA SER A 249 7.69 -15.88 -10.05
C SER A 249 7.22 -14.52 -10.61
N ASP A 250 5.91 -14.25 -10.63
CA ASP A 250 5.31 -13.04 -11.19
C ASP A 250 5.19 -11.96 -10.10
N LEU A 251 6.31 -11.32 -9.79
CA LEU A 251 6.45 -10.36 -8.69
C LEU A 251 5.63 -9.05 -8.85
N GLY A 252 4.79 -8.93 -9.88
CA GLY A 252 4.11 -7.69 -10.26
C GLY A 252 2.66 -7.54 -9.82
N VAL A 253 1.93 -8.62 -9.51
CA VAL A 253 0.48 -8.54 -9.24
C VAL A 253 0.04 -9.68 -8.31
N LEU A 254 -0.67 -9.37 -7.22
CA LEU A 254 -1.41 -10.39 -6.46
C LEU A 254 -2.81 -10.55 -7.07
N GLY A 255 -3.05 -11.68 -7.73
CA GLY A 255 -4.36 -12.05 -8.29
C GLY A 255 -4.78 -11.25 -9.54
N SER A 256 -5.45 -11.91 -10.49
CA SER A 256 -5.82 -11.30 -11.78
C SER A 256 -7.33 -11.02 -11.89
N ALA A 257 -7.72 -9.80 -12.24
CA ALA A 257 -9.10 -9.45 -12.63
C ALA A 257 -9.41 -9.78 -14.10
N GLY A 258 -8.97 -10.94 -14.59
CA GLY A 258 -9.12 -11.36 -15.99
C GLY A 258 -9.48 -12.83 -16.15
N VAL A 259 -9.94 -13.20 -17.35
CA VAL A 259 -10.46 -14.52 -17.77
C VAL A 259 -9.45 -15.67 -17.61
N ASN A 260 -8.19 -15.36 -17.26
CA ASN A 260 -7.20 -16.34 -16.82
C ASN A 260 -6.57 -15.83 -15.52
N PRO A 261 -7.07 -16.27 -14.35
CA PRO A 261 -6.44 -15.91 -13.10
C PRO A 261 -5.06 -16.59 -13.07
N ARG A 262 -4.00 -15.80 -13.33
CA ARG A 262 -2.67 -16.06 -12.79
C ARG A 262 -2.73 -15.87 -11.28
N LEU A 263 -3.48 -16.74 -10.63
CA LEU A 263 -3.39 -16.89 -9.20
C LEU A 263 -2.12 -17.70 -8.99
N GLY A 264 -1.17 -17.18 -8.22
CA GLY A 264 -0.06 -17.97 -7.70
C GLY A 264 -0.62 -19.08 -6.82
N VAL A 265 -1.04 -20.17 -7.45
CA VAL A 265 -1.62 -21.32 -6.77
C VAL A 265 -0.48 -22.29 -6.50
N THR A 266 -0.07 -22.38 -5.24
CA THR A 266 0.96 -23.32 -4.79
C THR A 266 0.41 -24.24 -3.71
N SER A 267 1.11 -25.34 -3.43
CA SER A 267 0.75 -26.20 -2.30
C SER A 267 0.89 -25.41 -1.00
N LEU A 268 -0.02 -25.63 -0.04
CA LEU A 268 0.02 -24.95 1.26
C LEU A 268 1.43 -24.98 1.89
N GLU A 269 2.07 -26.15 1.90
CA GLU A 269 3.38 -26.33 2.53
C GLU A 269 4.50 -25.58 1.80
N SER A 270 4.47 -25.54 0.47
CA SER A 270 5.42 -24.72 -0.31
C SER A 270 5.20 -23.23 -0.07
N ALA A 271 3.95 -22.78 -0.02
CA ALA A 271 3.61 -21.39 0.26
C ALA A 271 4.11 -20.95 1.64
N LEU A 272 3.85 -21.75 2.68
CA LEU A 272 4.29 -21.45 4.04
C LEU A 272 5.81 -21.39 4.13
N THR A 273 6.51 -22.35 3.50
CA THR A 273 7.98 -22.38 3.50
C THR A 273 8.57 -21.14 2.81
N LEU A 274 8.02 -20.76 1.65
CA LEU A 274 8.48 -19.59 0.89
C LEU A 274 8.18 -18.28 1.63
N ALA A 275 6.98 -18.16 2.22
CA ALA A 275 6.60 -16.98 2.99
C ALA A 275 7.48 -16.82 4.24
N GLU A 276 7.72 -17.91 4.98
CA GLU A 276 8.59 -17.89 6.17
C GLU A 276 10.04 -17.52 5.81
N ALA A 277 10.59 -18.11 4.73
CA ALA A 277 11.91 -17.76 4.22
C ALA A 277 11.99 -16.29 3.77
N THR A 278 10.95 -15.77 3.13
CA THR A 278 10.87 -14.37 2.70
C THR A 278 10.83 -13.42 3.89
N LEU A 279 10.01 -13.73 4.91
CA LEU A 279 9.94 -12.94 6.14
C LEU A 279 11.27 -12.93 6.89
N ALA A 280 11.93 -14.09 7.01
CA ALA A 280 13.27 -14.18 7.59
C ALA A 280 14.29 -13.37 6.79
N GLY A 281 14.23 -13.41 5.46
CA GLY A 281 15.06 -12.61 4.57
C GLY A 281 14.85 -11.11 4.75
N ILE A 282 13.59 -10.65 4.93
CA ILE A 282 13.27 -9.25 5.21
C ILE A 282 13.84 -8.83 6.57
N GLN A 283 13.66 -9.66 7.61
CA GLN A 283 14.19 -9.39 8.95
C GLN A 283 15.72 -9.33 8.97
N ALA A 284 16.39 -10.17 8.17
CA ALA A 284 17.84 -10.16 8.01
C ALA A 284 18.36 -9.04 7.08
N GLY A 285 17.47 -8.24 6.47
CA GLY A 285 17.82 -7.21 5.49
C GLY A 285 18.29 -7.75 4.13
N GLY A 286 18.15 -9.05 3.87
CA GLY A 286 18.51 -9.69 2.61
C GLY A 286 17.42 -9.64 1.54
N VAL A 287 16.17 -9.36 1.93
CA VAL A 287 15.04 -9.17 1.01
C VAL A 287 14.42 -7.81 1.31
N GLU A 288 14.33 -6.95 0.30
CA GLU A 288 13.68 -5.64 0.45
C GLU A 288 12.15 -5.81 0.52
N ALA A 289 11.52 -5.22 1.53
CA ALA A 289 10.08 -4.99 1.59
C ALA A 289 9.84 -3.48 1.62
N LYS A 290 8.79 -3.02 0.92
CA LYS A 290 8.44 -1.59 0.84
C LYS A 290 7.07 -1.37 1.45
N PRO A 291 6.88 -0.32 2.27
CA PRO A 291 5.54 0.05 2.72
C PRO A 291 4.59 0.18 1.51
N ARG A 292 3.37 -0.34 1.63
CA ARG A 292 2.31 -0.19 0.63
C ARG A 292 1.13 0.54 1.24
N GLY A 293 0.66 1.58 0.56
CA GLY A 293 -0.51 2.34 0.99
C GLY A 293 -1.74 1.45 1.20
N LEU A 294 -2.59 1.82 2.15
CA LEU A 294 -3.82 1.07 2.47
C LEU A 294 -4.96 1.31 1.47
N PHE A 295 -4.76 2.22 0.51
CA PHE A 295 -5.73 2.56 -0.53
C PHE A 295 -5.21 2.22 -1.93
N SER A 296 -3.99 1.69 -2.01
CA SER A 296 -3.38 1.33 -3.29
C SER A 296 -4.12 0.13 -3.86
N PRO A 297 -4.69 0.22 -5.07
CA PRO A 297 -5.47 -0.87 -5.64
C PRO A 297 -4.64 -2.14 -5.63
N SER A 298 -5.24 -3.23 -5.13
CA SER A 298 -4.58 -4.52 -4.88
C SER A 298 -3.76 -5.04 -6.07
N MET A 299 -4.08 -4.59 -7.28
CA MET A 299 -3.47 -4.99 -8.55
C MET A 299 -2.24 -4.19 -9.00
N SER A 300 -1.82 -3.16 -8.27
CA SER A 300 -0.56 -2.48 -8.54
C SER A 300 0.46 -2.92 -7.50
N ALA A 301 1.31 -3.91 -7.81
CA ALA A 301 2.60 -3.93 -7.13
C ALA A 301 3.24 -2.61 -7.52
N SER A 302 3.40 -1.72 -6.55
CA SER A 302 4.21 -0.53 -6.76
C SER A 302 5.54 -1.03 -7.29
N ILE A 303 5.83 -0.69 -8.56
CA ILE A 303 7.17 -0.72 -9.12
C ILE A 303 7.92 0.40 -8.40
N SER A 304 8.10 0.23 -7.10
CA SER A 304 8.93 1.06 -6.29
C SER A 304 10.35 0.58 -6.56
N GLU A 305 10.86 0.73 -7.79
CA GLU A 305 12.16 1.38 -7.90
C GLU A 305 11.93 2.85 -7.51
N ALA A 306 11.68 3.06 -6.23
CA ALA A 306 12.01 4.31 -5.59
C ALA A 306 13.54 4.37 -5.58
N VAL A 307 14.11 4.69 -6.74
CA VAL A 307 15.20 5.66 -6.72
C VAL A 307 14.66 6.77 -5.82
N GLU A 308 15.37 7.09 -4.75
CA GLU A 308 15.17 8.32 -3.99
C GLU A 308 15.44 9.54 -4.89
N THR A 309 14.71 9.67 -5.99
CA THR A 309 14.58 10.91 -6.72
C THR A 309 13.54 11.69 -5.97
N THR A 310 13.99 12.26 -4.85
CA THR A 310 13.32 13.33 -4.15
C THR A 310 12.94 14.39 -5.19
N GLY A 311 11.69 14.37 -5.63
CA GLY A 311 11.06 15.42 -6.42
C GLY A 311 11.11 15.36 -7.94
N ALA A 312 11.73 14.34 -8.57
CA ALA A 312 11.71 14.29 -10.04
C ALA A 312 10.35 13.77 -10.54
N VAL A 313 9.72 14.53 -11.45
CA VAL A 313 8.48 14.12 -12.10
C VAL A 313 8.82 13.19 -13.25
N ARG A 314 8.29 11.98 -13.20
CA ARG A 314 8.38 11.02 -14.30
C ARG A 314 7.45 11.47 -15.42
N ILE A 315 7.99 11.82 -16.59
CA ILE A 315 7.15 12.17 -17.73
C ILE A 315 6.56 10.90 -18.34
N ALA A 316 5.23 10.83 -18.41
CA ALA A 316 4.51 9.72 -19.01
C ALA A 316 5.00 9.51 -20.45
N SER A 317 5.52 8.31 -20.72
CA SER A 317 6.01 7.94 -22.05
C SER A 317 4.89 7.35 -22.91
N GLY A 318 5.13 7.21 -24.21
CA GLY A 318 4.12 6.89 -25.24
C GLY A 318 2.98 5.98 -24.78
N SER A 319 3.30 4.78 -24.28
CA SER A 319 2.34 3.76 -23.82
C SER A 319 1.38 4.25 -22.73
N GLU A 320 1.88 5.00 -21.75
CA GLU A 320 1.09 5.58 -20.65
C GLU A 320 0.28 6.81 -21.08
N SER A 321 0.71 7.50 -22.14
CA SER A 321 0.00 8.67 -22.65
C SER A 321 -1.26 8.33 -23.44
N TYR A 322 -1.36 7.14 -24.03
CA TYR A 322 -2.48 6.71 -24.91
C TYR A 322 -3.85 6.57 -24.23
N GLN A 323 -3.93 6.87 -22.94
CA GLN A 323 -5.18 6.86 -22.19
C GLN A 323 -5.27 8.07 -21.26
N PHE A 324 -4.53 9.14 -21.56
CA PHE A 324 -4.69 10.43 -20.91
C PHE A 324 -5.66 11.29 -21.72
N LEU A 325 -6.64 11.91 -21.06
CA LEU A 325 -7.62 12.77 -21.74
C LEU A 325 -7.69 14.14 -21.05
N TRP A 326 -7.31 15.16 -21.80
CA TRP A 326 -7.51 16.57 -21.48
C TRP A 326 -8.77 17.06 -22.21
N LYS A 327 -9.84 17.30 -21.46
CA LYS A 327 -11.08 17.93 -21.96
C LYS A 327 -11.04 19.41 -21.55
N PRO A 328 -10.61 20.34 -22.42
CA PRO A 328 -10.44 21.74 -22.05
C PRO A 328 -11.76 22.39 -21.60
N GLU A 329 -12.88 21.94 -22.16
CA GLU A 329 -14.21 22.40 -21.79
C GLU A 329 -15.10 21.18 -21.54
N SER A 330 -15.62 21.05 -20.32
CA SER A 330 -16.59 20.02 -19.97
C SER A 330 -17.99 20.41 -20.45
N GLU A 331 -18.77 19.41 -20.86
CA GLU A 331 -20.17 19.61 -21.25
C GLU A 331 -21.05 20.08 -20.08
N GLN A 332 -20.62 19.85 -18.84
CA GLN A 332 -21.41 20.16 -17.65
C GLN A 332 -21.27 21.61 -17.19
N ASP A 333 -20.05 22.14 -17.23
CA ASP A 333 -19.71 23.43 -16.60
C ASP A 333 -18.76 24.29 -17.44
N GLY A 334 -18.36 23.84 -18.63
CA GLY A 334 -17.42 24.54 -19.50
C GLY A 334 -15.97 24.55 -18.98
N ASN A 335 -15.68 23.92 -17.84
CA ASN A 335 -14.35 23.95 -17.24
C ASN A 335 -13.49 22.75 -17.65
N LEU A 336 -12.19 22.81 -17.35
CA LEU A 336 -11.27 21.72 -17.62
C LEU A 336 -11.62 20.47 -16.81
N VAL A 337 -11.62 19.32 -17.48
CA VAL A 337 -11.63 18.00 -16.86
C VAL A 337 -10.45 17.19 -17.39
N VAL A 338 -9.70 16.62 -16.47
CA VAL A 338 -8.61 15.69 -16.78
C VAL A 338 -9.02 14.30 -16.36
N LEU A 339 -8.85 13.33 -17.27
CA LEU A 339 -9.03 11.92 -16.98
C LEU A 339 -7.67 11.25 -17.14
N PHE A 340 -7.27 10.49 -16.13
CA PHE A 340 -6.01 9.76 -16.13
C PHE A 340 -6.15 8.36 -16.73
N PRO A 341 -5.04 7.72 -17.12
CA PRO A 341 -5.05 6.32 -17.53
C PRO A 341 -5.70 5.41 -16.47
N PRO A 342 -6.55 4.45 -16.87
CA PRO A 342 -7.18 3.46 -15.98
C PRO A 342 -6.23 2.74 -15.01
N HIS A 343 -4.99 2.45 -15.43
CA HIS A 343 -4.02 1.77 -14.56
C HIS A 343 -3.50 2.65 -13.41
N LEU A 344 -3.74 3.96 -13.46
CA LEU A 344 -3.47 4.88 -12.34
C LEU A 344 -4.70 5.13 -11.47
N THR A 345 -5.88 4.63 -11.85
CA THR A 345 -7.08 4.76 -11.04
C THR A 345 -6.88 4.12 -9.67
N GLY A 346 -7.28 4.82 -8.60
CA GLY A 346 -7.07 4.40 -7.22
C GLY A 346 -5.66 4.67 -6.67
N ALA A 347 -4.67 4.94 -7.53
CA ALA A 347 -3.29 5.25 -7.09
C ALA A 347 -3.01 6.75 -7.01
N ILE A 348 -3.85 7.61 -7.62
CA ILE A 348 -3.65 9.07 -7.67
C ILE A 348 -4.19 9.72 -6.40
N GLN A 349 -3.31 10.27 -5.59
CA GLN A 349 -3.65 11.06 -4.41
C GLN A 349 -4.11 12.48 -4.78
N SER A 350 -3.43 13.12 -5.74
CA SER A 350 -3.76 14.47 -6.19
C SER A 350 -3.32 14.73 -7.64
N ALA A 351 -3.91 15.75 -8.27
CA ALA A 351 -3.52 16.21 -9.59
C ALA A 351 -3.49 17.73 -9.66
N GLY A 352 -2.64 18.30 -10.51
CA GLY A 352 -2.57 19.74 -10.74
C GLY A 352 -2.09 20.10 -12.14
N VAL A 353 -2.36 21.33 -12.56
CA VAL A 353 -1.83 21.91 -13.81
C VAL A 353 -0.60 22.75 -13.47
N TYR A 354 0.50 22.56 -14.22
CA TYR A 354 1.81 23.15 -13.93
C TYR A 354 2.42 23.86 -15.14
N ARG A 355 3.23 24.89 -14.87
CA ARG A 355 4.03 25.62 -15.88
C ARG A 355 5.25 24.86 -16.37
N SER A 356 5.77 23.92 -15.56
CA SER A 356 6.95 23.12 -15.84
C SER A 356 6.77 21.68 -15.37
N ASP A 357 7.72 20.82 -15.71
CA ASP A 357 7.82 19.44 -15.25
C ASP A 357 8.46 19.31 -13.87
N SER A 358 8.82 20.41 -13.18
CA SER A 358 9.39 20.31 -11.83
C SER A 358 8.37 19.80 -10.80
N GLY A 359 7.07 20.02 -11.08
CA GLY A 359 5.99 19.84 -10.13
C GLY A 359 6.10 20.72 -8.88
N SER A 360 6.99 21.71 -8.84
CA SER A 360 7.15 22.58 -7.67
C SER A 360 5.85 23.33 -7.34
N ALA A 361 5.65 23.68 -6.07
CA ALA A 361 4.50 24.50 -5.67
C ALA A 361 4.51 25.89 -6.35
N ALA A 362 5.68 26.42 -6.70
CA ALA A 362 5.80 27.68 -7.44
C ALA A 362 5.29 27.57 -8.89
N ASP A 363 5.39 26.39 -9.50
CA ASP A 363 4.91 26.11 -10.85
C ASP A 363 3.45 25.69 -10.93
N LEU A 364 2.81 25.40 -9.80
CA LEU A 364 1.41 25.04 -9.72
C LEU A 364 0.53 26.23 -10.16
N LEU A 365 -0.27 26.01 -11.20
CA LEU A 365 -1.29 26.95 -11.65
C LEU A 365 -2.59 26.74 -10.90
N GLU A 366 -3.00 25.48 -10.73
CA GLU A 366 -4.21 25.10 -10.02
C GLU A 366 -4.18 23.63 -9.62
N ALA A 367 -4.62 23.34 -8.39
CA ALA A 367 -4.87 21.99 -7.93
C ALA A 367 -6.25 21.51 -8.39
N GLY A 368 -6.32 20.30 -8.94
CA GLY A 368 -7.55 19.68 -9.38
C GLY A 368 -8.35 19.13 -8.20
N ARG A 369 -9.67 19.22 -8.29
CA ARG A 369 -10.59 18.56 -7.37
C ARG A 369 -10.92 17.17 -7.90
N PHE A 370 -10.66 16.14 -7.13
CA PHE A 370 -11.09 14.78 -7.46
C PHE A 370 -12.62 14.74 -7.62
N SER A 371 -13.09 14.15 -8.72
CA SER A 371 -14.52 14.06 -9.04
C SER A 371 -15.03 12.62 -9.17
N GLY A 372 -14.15 11.64 -9.01
CA GLY A 372 -14.48 10.22 -9.01
C GLY A 372 -13.59 9.40 -9.93
N ASP A 373 -13.87 8.10 -9.97
CA ASP A 373 -13.15 7.08 -10.71
C ASP A 373 -14.06 5.99 -11.31
N THR A 374 -15.33 5.95 -10.91
CA THR A 374 -16.32 4.97 -11.38
C THR A 374 -16.97 5.34 -12.72
N ALA A 375 -16.96 6.64 -13.07
CA ALA A 375 -17.48 7.14 -14.33
C ALA A 375 -16.39 7.22 -15.43
N ASN A 376 -16.79 7.39 -16.69
CA ASN A 376 -15.88 7.63 -17.82
C ASN A 376 -14.89 6.48 -18.12
N GLY A 377 -15.34 5.23 -17.97
CA GLY A 377 -14.55 4.04 -18.28
C GLY A 377 -13.59 3.62 -17.17
N GLY A 378 -13.94 3.84 -15.90
CA GLY A 378 -13.13 3.42 -14.76
C GLY A 378 -11.87 4.27 -14.56
N ARG A 379 -11.95 5.57 -14.88
CA ARG A 379 -10.81 6.47 -14.91
C ARG A 379 -10.93 7.52 -13.81
N ALA A 380 -9.89 7.62 -12.97
CA ALA A 380 -9.73 8.73 -12.05
C ALA A 380 -9.78 10.05 -12.84
N HIS A 381 -10.68 10.94 -12.43
CA HIS A 381 -10.87 12.23 -13.10
C HIS A 381 -10.96 13.38 -12.12
N PHE A 382 -10.34 14.49 -12.53
CA PHE A 382 -10.18 15.71 -11.75
C PHE A 382 -10.78 16.90 -12.51
N ARG A 383 -11.50 17.75 -11.79
CA ARG A 383 -12.10 18.98 -12.30
C ARG A 383 -11.34 20.19 -11.81
N PHE A 384 -11.38 21.22 -12.64
CA PHE A 384 -10.76 22.50 -12.33
C PHE A 384 -11.78 23.64 -12.47
N THR A 385 -11.43 24.82 -11.99
CA THR A 385 -12.33 25.99 -11.91
C THR A 385 -12.31 26.86 -13.15
N LYS A 386 -11.43 26.60 -14.12
CA LYS A 386 -11.30 27.37 -15.35
C LYS A 386 -11.33 26.45 -16.58
N PRO A 387 -11.74 26.95 -17.76
CA PRO A 387 -11.55 26.23 -19.01
C PRO A 387 -10.05 26.06 -19.32
N GLY A 388 -9.73 25.02 -20.10
CA GLY A 388 -8.37 24.68 -20.51
C GLY A 388 -7.61 25.85 -21.13
N ALA A 389 -8.29 26.65 -21.97
CA ALA A 389 -7.72 27.81 -22.64
C ALA A 389 -7.27 28.93 -21.66
N ALA A 390 -7.82 28.99 -20.44
CA ALA A 390 -7.45 29.99 -19.45
C ALA A 390 -6.10 29.69 -18.75
N TYR A 391 -5.57 28.47 -18.90
CA TYR A 391 -4.26 28.09 -18.37
C TYR A 391 -3.13 28.47 -19.34
N ALA A 392 -2.97 29.76 -19.61
CA ALA A 392 -1.88 30.26 -20.43
C ALA A 392 -0.52 29.83 -19.86
N GLY A 393 0.29 29.16 -20.67
CA GLY A 393 1.60 28.65 -20.27
C GLY A 393 1.59 27.34 -19.48
N ALA A 394 0.44 26.67 -19.33
CA ALA A 394 0.43 25.28 -18.84
C ALA A 394 1.17 24.37 -19.82
N LYS A 395 2.11 23.61 -19.27
CA LYS A 395 2.90 22.63 -20.04
C LYS A 395 2.65 21.20 -19.59
N PHE A 396 2.18 21.01 -18.36
CA PHE A 396 2.01 19.68 -17.78
C PHE A 396 0.75 19.59 -16.92
N VAL A 397 0.09 18.43 -16.94
CA VAL A 397 -0.67 17.94 -15.80
C VAL A 397 0.23 17.01 -15.02
N ILE A 398 0.32 17.15 -13.70
CA ILE A 398 1.08 16.24 -12.86
C ILE A 398 0.13 15.58 -11.86
N ALA A 399 0.11 14.25 -11.87
CA ALA A 399 -0.52 13.44 -10.84
C ALA A 399 0.52 13.05 -9.78
N THR A 400 0.20 13.24 -8.50
CA THR A 400 0.96 12.71 -7.37
C THR A 400 0.26 11.44 -6.91
N LEU A 401 0.99 10.33 -6.89
CA LEU A 401 0.51 9.03 -6.44
C LEU A 401 0.59 8.91 -4.92
N GLU A 402 -0.09 7.92 -4.34
CA GLU A 402 -0.10 7.68 -2.87
C GLU A 402 1.30 7.42 -2.28
N GLY A 403 2.26 6.98 -3.08
CA GLY A 403 3.66 6.83 -2.69
C GLY A 403 4.52 8.09 -2.84
N GLY A 404 3.93 9.23 -3.19
CA GLY A 404 4.64 10.49 -3.46
C GLY A 404 5.32 10.56 -4.84
N GLU A 405 5.33 9.46 -5.60
CA GLU A 405 5.74 9.46 -7.01
C GLU A 405 4.88 10.45 -7.80
N ARG A 406 5.49 11.11 -8.79
CA ARG A 406 4.82 12.12 -9.60
C ARG A 406 4.91 11.75 -11.07
N VAL A 407 3.77 11.70 -11.74
CA VAL A 407 3.67 11.39 -13.18
C VAL A 407 3.17 12.62 -13.92
N GLY A 408 3.99 13.10 -14.86
CA GLY A 408 3.73 14.30 -15.67
C GLY A 408 3.22 13.97 -17.07
N PHE A 409 2.14 14.62 -17.49
CA PHE A 409 1.52 14.49 -18.80
C PHE A 409 1.67 15.80 -19.57
N PRO A 410 2.44 15.84 -20.66
CA PRO A 410 2.68 17.08 -21.39
C PRO A 410 1.43 17.56 -22.14
N ILE A 411 1.15 18.86 -22.04
CA ILE A 411 0.06 19.59 -22.70
C ILE A 411 0.70 20.55 -23.70
N GLN A 412 0.43 20.36 -24.99
CA GLN A 412 0.97 21.26 -26.02
C GLN A 412 0.07 22.48 -26.27
N ASN A 413 -1.25 22.28 -26.23
CA ASN A 413 -2.23 23.34 -26.44
C ASN A 413 -3.34 23.21 -25.39
N PRO A 414 -3.32 24.02 -24.31
CA PRO A 414 -4.32 23.97 -23.24
C PRO A 414 -5.76 24.23 -23.72
N GLY A 415 -5.96 24.96 -24.82
CA GLY A 415 -7.28 25.21 -25.40
C GLY A 415 -7.81 24.12 -26.32
N ALA A 416 -6.97 23.15 -26.71
CA ALA A 416 -7.38 22.04 -27.58
C ALA A 416 -7.65 20.78 -26.77
N ARG A 417 -8.61 19.97 -27.23
CA ARG A 417 -8.81 18.62 -26.69
C ARG A 417 -7.57 17.79 -27.00
N ILE A 418 -7.02 17.13 -25.98
CA ILE A 418 -5.93 16.17 -26.16
C ILE A 418 -6.45 14.81 -25.73
N SER A 419 -6.67 13.96 -26.72
CA SER A 419 -6.78 12.51 -26.53
C SER A 419 -5.56 11.91 -27.19
N ARG A 420 -4.69 11.28 -26.41
CA ARG A 420 -3.62 10.47 -26.95
C ARG A 420 -4.06 9.02 -26.88
#